data_AF-A0A7J4K8Y8-F1
#
_entry.id   AF-A0A7J4K8Y8-F1
#
_cell.length_a   1.000
_cell.length_b   1.000
_cell.length_c   1.000
_cell.angle_alpha   90.00
_cell.angle_beta   90.00
_cell.angle_gamma   90.00
#
_symmetry.space_group_name_H-M   'P 1'
#
loop_
_entity.id
_entity.type
_entity.pdbx_description
1 polymer ?
#
loop_
_entity_poly.entity_id
_entity_poly.type
_entity_poly.pdbx_seq_one_letter_code
_entity_poly.pdbx_strand_id
1 'polypeptide(L)'
;MKVKNSNKHPEYFEAILQLRPASPKLIDFIASEIERRPDVKISKIVDFKTGIDIYLTNQRFARSTLAPMIKRKFDGKLTITKALYGRHRQTNKLIYRATILFRLDEESADEDGDNEKQDE
;
A
#
# COMPACT_ATOMS: atom_id res chain seq x y z
N MET A 1 26.84 10.01 9.12
CA MET A 1 25.65 10.31 8.28
C MET A 1 24.48 10.62 9.19
N LYS A 2 23.89 11.82 9.13
CA LYS A 2 22.73 12.18 9.97
C LYS A 2 21.45 11.73 9.28
N VAL A 3 20.80 10.70 9.83
CA VAL A 3 19.44 10.30 9.45
C VAL A 3 18.53 11.50 9.70
N LYS A 4 17.86 12.02 8.66
CA LYS A 4 16.85 13.06 8.83
C LYS A 4 15.67 12.45 9.59
N ASN A 5 15.63 12.65 10.90
CA ASN A 5 14.47 12.34 11.73
C ASN A 5 13.22 12.96 11.10
N SER A 6 12.25 12.11 10.78
CA SER A 6 10.98 12.48 10.21
C SER A 6 10.10 13.08 11.32
N ASN A 7 10.19 14.40 11.51
CA ASN A 7 9.26 15.20 12.33
C ASN A 7 7.86 15.31 11.66
N LYS A 8 7.37 14.22 11.08
CA LYS A 8 6.04 14.14 10.47
C LYS A 8 5.06 13.72 11.57
N HIS A 9 3.90 14.38 11.63
CA HIS A 9 2.81 14.02 12.54
C HIS A 9 2.50 12.52 12.40
N PRO A 10 2.18 11.77 13.48
CA PRO A 10 1.93 10.33 13.40
C PRO A 10 0.83 9.97 12.39
N GLU A 11 -0.17 10.83 12.23
CA GLU A 11 -1.27 10.64 11.26
C GLU A 11 -0.95 11.18 9.85
N TYR A 12 0.27 11.66 9.60
CA TYR A 12 0.63 12.19 8.29
C TYR A 12 0.77 11.07 7.26
N PHE A 13 0.08 11.22 6.13
CA PHE A 13 0.21 10.32 4.98
C PHE A 13 0.25 11.09 3.66
N GLU A 14 0.81 10.42 2.66
CA GLU A 14 0.90 10.90 1.27
C GLU A 14 0.17 9.97 0.29
N ALA A 15 -0.03 8.71 0.63
CA ALA A 15 -0.76 7.76 -0.19
C ALA A 15 -1.71 6.88 0.63
N ILE A 16 -2.81 6.45 0.02
CA ILE A 16 -3.73 5.45 0.53
C ILE A 16 -3.69 4.26 -0.44
N LEU A 17 -3.40 3.08 0.08
CA LEU A 17 -3.50 1.81 -0.64
C LEU A 17 -4.79 1.11 -0.21
N GLN A 18 -5.72 0.95 -1.14
CA GLN A 18 -7.04 0.36 -0.93
C GLN A 18 -7.08 -1.00 -1.63
N LEU A 19 -7.33 -2.07 -0.89
CA LEU A 19 -7.41 -3.44 -1.40
C LEU A 19 -8.85 -3.93 -1.33
N ARG A 20 -9.40 -4.46 -2.43
CA ARG A 20 -10.81 -4.90 -2.53
C ARG A 20 -10.99 -6.14 -3.44
N PRO A 21 -11.32 -7.34 -2.94
CA PRO A 21 -11.24 -7.76 -1.55
C PRO A 21 -9.80 -7.77 -1.04
N ALA A 22 -9.64 -7.88 0.27
CA ALA A 22 -8.33 -8.04 0.90
C ALA A 22 -8.08 -9.53 1.17
N SER A 23 -7.20 -10.14 0.39
CA SER A 23 -6.71 -11.51 0.65
C SER A 23 -5.56 -11.48 1.68
N PRO A 24 -5.47 -12.45 2.62
CA PRO A 24 -4.36 -12.55 3.56
C PRO A 24 -2.99 -12.54 2.87
N LYS A 25 -2.82 -13.34 1.81
CA LYS A 25 -1.58 -13.39 1.00
C LYS A 25 -1.17 -12.02 0.45
N LEU A 26 -2.15 -11.25 -0.01
CA LEU A 26 -1.92 -9.91 -0.54
C LEU A 26 -1.48 -8.94 0.57
N ILE A 27 -2.12 -9.02 1.74
CA ILE A 27 -1.77 -8.22 2.91
C ILE A 27 -0.35 -8.55 3.38
N ASP A 28 -0.01 -9.84 3.52
CA ASP A 28 1.30 -10.29 3.96
C ASP A 28 2.41 -9.88 2.98
N PHE A 29 2.14 -10.01 1.68
CA PHE A 29 3.05 -9.52 0.66
C PHE A 29 3.29 -8.01 0.81
N ILE A 30 2.23 -7.22 0.95
CA ILE A 30 2.34 -5.76 1.10
C ILE A 30 3.11 -5.40 2.38
N ALA A 31 2.82 -6.06 3.49
CA ALA A 31 3.51 -5.85 4.76
C ALA A 31 5.02 -6.10 4.61
N SER A 32 5.39 -7.25 4.04
CA SER A 32 6.80 -7.60 3.82
C SER A 32 7.55 -6.60 2.90
N GLU A 33 6.91 -6.09 1.86
CA GLU A 33 7.51 -5.08 0.96
C GLU A 33 7.66 -3.71 1.64
N ILE A 34 6.75 -3.35 2.55
CA ILE A 34 6.85 -2.12 3.34
C ILE A 34 7.96 -2.24 4.39
N GLU A 35 8.07 -3.37 5.09
CA GLU A 35 9.10 -3.61 6.12
C GLU A 35 10.52 -3.53 5.56
N ARG A 36 10.72 -3.94 4.30
CA ARG A 36 12.00 -3.79 3.58
C ARG A 36 12.39 -2.34 3.31
N ARG A 37 11.51 -1.37 3.56
CA ARG A 37 11.71 0.06 3.26
C ARG A 37 11.67 0.92 4.52
N PRO A 38 12.83 1.26 5.11
CA PRO A 38 12.89 2.06 6.34
C PRO A 38 12.39 3.51 6.16
N ASP A 39 12.32 3.99 4.91
CA ASP A 39 11.82 5.32 4.56
C ASP A 39 10.28 5.39 4.41
N VAL A 40 9.60 4.26 4.51
CA VAL A 40 8.14 4.14 4.38
C VAL A 40 7.57 3.71 5.72
N LYS A 41 6.49 4.36 6.17
CA LYS A 41 5.77 4.00 7.40
C LYS A 41 4.29 3.89 7.11
N ILE A 42 3.64 2.96 7.80
CA ILE A 42 2.19 2.89 7.89
C ILE A 42 1.75 3.85 8.99
N SER A 43 0.91 4.81 8.62
CA SER A 43 0.37 5.82 9.54
C SER A 43 -0.97 5.39 10.14
N LYS A 44 -1.78 4.66 9.36
CA LYS A 44 -3.10 4.18 9.74
C LYS A 44 -3.48 2.97 8.90
N ILE A 45 -4.20 2.04 9.51
CA ILE A 45 -4.89 0.95 8.84
C ILE A 45 -6.37 1.08 9.15
N VAL A 46 -7.24 0.90 8.16
CA VAL A 46 -8.69 0.93 8.32
C VAL A 46 -9.31 -0.27 7.64
N ASP A 47 -9.96 -1.11 8.43
CA ASP A 47 -10.65 -2.29 7.95
C ASP A 47 -12.10 -1.96 7.58
N PHE A 48 -12.53 -2.50 6.44
CA PHE A 48 -13.90 -2.42 5.94
C PHE A 48 -14.42 -3.82 5.63
N LYS A 49 -15.74 -3.97 5.57
CA LYS A 49 -16.38 -5.23 5.16
C LYS A 49 -15.92 -5.74 3.78
N THR A 50 -15.49 -4.82 2.91
CA THR A 50 -15.10 -5.10 1.53
C THR A 50 -13.59 -5.16 1.32
N GLY A 51 -12.78 -4.95 2.36
CA GLY A 51 -11.32 -4.96 2.28
C GLY A 51 -10.67 -3.92 3.20
N ILE A 52 -9.45 -3.49 2.90
CA ILE A 52 -8.61 -2.71 3.83
C ILE A 52 -8.02 -1.47 3.15
N ASP A 53 -7.85 -0.40 3.92
CA ASP A 53 -7.12 0.80 3.52
C ASP A 53 -5.87 0.99 4.38
N ILE A 54 -4.71 1.08 3.73
CA ILE A 54 -3.40 1.24 4.35
C ILE A 54 -2.84 2.62 3.97
N TYR A 55 -2.58 3.46 4.98
CA TYR A 55 -2.13 4.84 4.79
C TYR A 55 -0.61 4.94 4.92
N LEU A 56 0.06 5.38 3.84
CA LEU A 56 1.53 5.36 3.71
C LEU A 56 2.13 6.78 3.67
N THR A 57 3.29 6.93 4.31
CA THR A 57 4.01 8.23 4.41
C THR A 57 4.79 8.63 3.15
N ASN A 58 4.92 7.74 2.16
CA ASN A 58 5.71 7.96 0.96
C ASN A 58 4.91 7.55 -0.30
N GLN A 59 4.37 8.55 -1.00
CA GLN A 59 3.55 8.29 -2.20
C GLN A 59 4.36 7.82 -3.41
N ARG A 60 5.66 8.13 -3.45
CA ARG A 60 6.52 7.74 -4.59
C ARG A 60 6.72 6.23 -4.59
N PHE A 61 7.08 5.69 -3.43
CA PHE A 61 7.17 4.23 -3.25
C PHE A 61 5.85 3.54 -3.54
N ALA A 62 4.75 4.02 -2.93
CA ALA A 62 3.44 3.41 -3.09
C ALA A 62 3.01 3.32 -4.56
N ARG A 63 3.17 4.41 -5.33
CA ARG A 63 2.73 4.46 -6.73
C ARG A 63 3.69 3.82 -7.72
N SER A 64 4.99 4.02 -7.57
CA SER A 64 5.98 3.65 -8.58
C SER A 64 6.62 2.29 -8.33
N THR A 65 6.50 1.74 -7.13
CA THR A 65 7.15 0.49 -6.74
C THR A 65 6.12 -0.54 -6.28
N LEU A 66 5.38 -0.23 -5.22
CA LEU A 66 4.46 -1.17 -4.60
C LEU A 66 3.29 -1.54 -5.54
N ALA A 67 2.62 -0.54 -6.12
CA ALA A 67 1.50 -0.77 -7.04
C ALA A 67 1.86 -1.68 -8.25
N PRO A 68 2.95 -1.41 -9.00
CA PRO A 68 3.38 -2.30 -10.08
C PRO A 68 3.76 -3.71 -9.60
N MET A 69 4.34 -3.86 -8.42
CA MET A 69 4.67 -5.17 -7.85
C MET A 69 3.40 -5.98 -7.54
N ILE A 70 2.41 -5.35 -6.92
CA ILE A 70 1.11 -5.99 -6.63
C ILE A 70 0.48 -6.47 -7.95
N LYS A 71 0.38 -5.61 -8.95
CA LYS A 71 -0.21 -5.95 -10.26
C LYS A 71 0.54 -7.07 -11.01
N ARG A 72 1.84 -7.26 -10.74
CA ARG A 72 2.64 -8.33 -11.36
C ARG A 72 2.48 -9.67 -10.64
N LYS A 73 2.19 -9.64 -9.34
CA LYS A 73 2.12 -10.82 -8.49
C LYS A 73 0.69 -11.35 -8.32
N PHE A 74 -0.29 -10.46 -8.42
CA PHE A 74 -1.71 -10.76 -8.22
C PHE A 74 -2.51 -10.29 -9.42
N ASP A 75 -3.44 -11.13 -9.86
CA ASP A 75 -4.38 -10.78 -10.91
C ASP A 75 -5.47 -9.85 -10.37
N GLY A 76 -5.70 -8.77 -11.11
CA GLY A 76 -6.59 -7.72 -10.64
C GLY A 76 -6.46 -6.39 -11.36
N LYS A 77 -7.38 -5.49 -11.03
CA LYS A 77 -7.48 -4.14 -11.59
C LYS A 77 -6.85 -3.11 -10.67
N LEU A 78 -5.72 -2.57 -11.11
CA LEU A 78 -5.04 -1.44 -10.48
C LEU A 78 -5.53 -0.09 -11.02
N THR A 79 -5.97 0.80 -10.14
CA THR A 79 -6.35 2.19 -10.44
C THR A 79 -5.55 3.14 -9.56
N ILE A 80 -4.88 4.14 -10.15
CA ILE A 80 -4.10 5.13 -9.40
C ILE A 80 -4.64 6.52 -9.71
N THR A 81 -5.04 7.25 -8.67
CA THR A 81 -5.49 8.64 -8.77
C THR A 81 -4.67 9.54 -7.84
N LYS A 82 -4.73 10.85 -8.07
CA LYS A 82 -4.10 11.85 -7.21
C LYS A 82 -5.04 13.03 -7.03
N ALA A 83 -5.12 13.51 -5.79
CA ALA A 83 -5.90 14.68 -5.42
C ALA A 83 -4.98 15.76 -4.86
N LEU A 84 -5.27 17.02 -5.19
CA LEU A 84 -4.58 18.16 -4.61
C LEU A 84 -4.92 18.23 -3.11
N TYR A 85 -3.91 18.12 -2.26
CA TYR A 85 -4.07 18.24 -0.81
C TYR A 85 -3.86 19.67 -0.33
N GLY A 86 -2.91 20.38 -0.94
CA GLY A 86 -2.64 21.77 -0.60
C GLY A 86 -1.43 22.34 -1.33
N ARG A 87 -0.89 23.43 -0.80
CA ARG A 87 0.27 24.14 -1.37
C ARG A 87 1.31 24.38 -0.29
N HIS A 88 2.57 24.10 -0.60
CA HIS A 88 3.68 24.38 0.30
C HIS A 88 3.86 25.89 0.45
N ARG A 89 3.65 26.42 1.66
CA ARG A 89 3.57 27.86 1.92
C ARG A 89 4.81 28.65 1.50
N GLN A 90 6.00 28.07 1.65
CA GLN A 90 7.26 28.76 1.33
C GLN A 90 7.70 28.64 -0.14
N THR A 91 7.40 27.50 -0.78
CA THR A 91 7.96 27.18 -2.12
C THR A 91 6.89 27.25 -3.20
N ASN A 92 5.64 27.51 -2.82
CA ASN A 92 4.48 27.56 -3.69
C ASN A 92 4.20 26.28 -4.48
N LYS A 93 4.89 25.18 -4.18
CA LYS A 93 4.69 23.87 -4.83
C LYS A 93 3.38 23.24 -4.39
N LEU A 94 2.67 22.63 -5.33
CA LEU A 94 1.46 21.88 -5.03
C LEU A 94 1.81 20.54 -4.38
N ILE A 95 1.06 20.18 -3.34
CA ILE A 95 1.20 18.96 -2.58
C ILE A 95 0.01 18.08 -2.93
N TYR A 96 0.29 16.89 -3.45
CA TYR A 96 -0.73 15.91 -3.82
C TYR A 96 -0.69 14.73 -2.87
N ARG A 97 -1.87 14.12 -2.66
CA ARG A 97 -2.02 12.80 -2.08
C ARG A 97 -2.48 11.81 -3.13
N ALA A 98 -1.99 10.59 -3.03
CA ALA A 98 -2.31 9.51 -3.96
C ALA A 98 -3.33 8.54 -3.38
N THR A 99 -4.21 8.04 -4.24
CA THR A 99 -5.04 6.88 -3.93
C THR A 99 -4.69 5.78 -4.92
N ILE A 100 -4.40 4.60 -4.39
CA ILE A 100 -4.06 3.41 -5.15
C ILE A 100 -5.12 2.38 -4.79
N LEU A 101 -5.98 2.06 -5.73
CA LEU A 101 -7.03 1.07 -5.55
C LEU A 101 -6.66 -0.17 -6.35
N PHE A 102 -6.47 -1.28 -5.66
CA PHE A 102 -6.28 -2.59 -6.26
C PHE A 102 -7.52 -3.44 -6.01
N ARG A 103 -8.15 -3.86 -7.10
CA ARG A 103 -9.25 -4.83 -7.05
C ARG A 103 -8.71 -6.20 -7.41
N LEU A 104 -8.77 -7.15 -6.48
CA LEU A 104 -8.33 -8.52 -6.70
C LEU A 104 -9.41 -9.26 -7.50
N ASP A 105 -9.01 -10.05 -8.49
CA ASP A 105 -9.92 -10.91 -9.23
C ASP A 105 -10.09 -12.26 -8.48
N GLU A 106 -11.32 -12.77 -8.42
CA GLU A 106 -11.75 -13.85 -7.50
C GLU A 106 -10.98 -15.17 -7.69
N GLU A 107 -10.47 -15.44 -8.88
CA GLU A 107 -9.79 -16.71 -9.24
C GLU A 107 -8.43 -16.90 -8.54
N SER A 108 -7.82 -15.82 -8.04
CA SER A 108 -6.49 -15.86 -7.40
C SER A 108 -6.53 -16.01 -5.87
N ALA A 109 -7.73 -16.06 -5.27
CA ALA A 109 -7.90 -16.16 -3.82
C ALA A 109 -7.78 -17.60 -3.28
N ASP A 110 -7.96 -18.61 -4.14
CA ASP A 110 -8.29 -19.99 -3.73
C ASP A 110 -7.16 -21.02 -3.91
N GLU A 111 -5.95 -20.64 -4.35
CA GLU A 111 -4.89 -21.62 -4.68
C GLU A 111 -4.13 -22.26 -3.50
N ASP A 112 -4.49 -22.08 -2.22
CA ASP A 112 -3.83 -22.82 -1.12
C ASP A 112 -4.86 -23.60 -0.28
N GLY A 113 -5.33 -24.72 -0.83
CA GLY A 113 -5.63 -25.88 0.00
C GLY A 113 -4.31 -26.47 0.48
N ASP A 114 -4.17 -26.59 1.80
CA ASP A 114 -3.07 -27.25 2.50
C ASP A 114 -2.61 -28.52 1.76
N ASN A 115 -1.40 -28.51 1.21
CA ASN A 115 -0.69 -29.75 0.94
C ASN A 115 0.06 -30.18 2.21
N GLU A 116 -0.70 -30.47 3.27
CA GLU A 116 -0.27 -31.33 4.37
C GLU A 116 -0.17 -32.76 3.82
N LYS A 117 0.93 -33.11 3.15
CA LYS A 117 1.40 -34.51 3.04
C LYS A 117 2.91 -34.55 2.81
N GLN A 118 3.65 -34.71 3.89
CA GLN A 118 4.81 -35.60 3.90
C GLN A 118 4.77 -36.42 5.20
N ASP A 119 3.85 -37.38 5.24
CA ASP A 119 3.98 -38.59 6.03
C ASP A 119 4.46 -39.69 5.08
N GLU A 120 5.73 -40.10 5.22
CA GLU A 120 6.27 -41.47 5.28
C GLU A 120 7.80 -41.49 5.07
#